data_AF-A0A969P1M1-F1
#
_entry.id   AF-A0A969P1M1-F1
#
_cell.length_a   1.000
_cell.length_b   1.000
_cell.length_c   1.000
_cell.angle_alpha   90.00
_cell.angle_beta   90.00
_cell.angle_gamma   90.00
#
_symmetry.space_group_name_H-M   'P 1'
#
loop_
_entity.id
_entity.type
_entity.pdbx_description
1 polymer ?
#
loop_
_entity_poly.entity_id
_entity_poly.type
_entity_poly.pdbx_seq_one_letter_code
_entity_poly.pdbx_strand_id
1 'polypeptide(L)'
;MSLSSVATITRREVRDTLSDWRIFVPIILLTFLLPLIMVRASGLVVRFVADEQLPISLVPFTALLVGFVPASFSLITALESFVGERERNSLESLLSMPISDRELYIGKLSSSLITPLLSSYIAMLVFTSMLYLFEPELYLNAIDVSRLALLFLSVGAMAVTMSPEQ
;
A
#
# COMPACT_ATOMS: atom_id res chain seq x y z
N MET A 1 0.12 14.49 24.93
CA MET A 1 -0.18 13.86 23.63
C MET A 1 -1.63 14.15 23.28
N SER A 2 -1.87 15.16 22.45
CA SER A 2 -3.18 15.45 21.89
C SER A 2 -3.35 14.63 20.61
N LEU A 3 -4.16 13.57 20.67
CA LEU A 3 -4.53 12.75 19.49
C LEU A 3 -5.14 13.61 18.36
N SER A 4 -5.80 14.71 18.71
CA SER A 4 -6.38 15.64 17.74
C SER A 4 -5.33 16.39 16.93
N SER A 5 -4.18 16.72 17.53
CA SER A 5 -3.06 17.38 16.83
C SER A 5 -2.41 16.45 15.83
N VAL A 6 -2.15 15.20 16.23
CA VAL A 6 -1.58 14.14 15.37
C VAL A 6 -2.50 13.88 14.16
N ALA A 7 -3.80 13.68 14.40
CA ALA A 7 -4.76 13.43 13.33
C ALA A 7 -4.88 14.61 12.34
N THR A 8 -4.77 15.85 12.84
CA THR A 8 -4.82 17.05 11.99
C THR A 8 -3.60 17.13 11.08
N ILE A 9 -2.41 16.86 11.61
CA ILE A 9 -1.16 16.81 10.83
C ILE A 9 -1.26 15.71 9.78
N THR A 10 -1.59 14.48 10.20
CA THR A 10 -1.72 13.34 9.28
C THR A 10 -2.71 13.62 8.15
N ARG A 11 -3.89 14.18 8.45
CA ARG A 11 -4.90 14.50 7.42
C ARG A 11 -4.40 15.53 6.41
N ARG A 12 -3.68 16.55 6.88
CA ARG A 12 -3.09 17.57 6.02
C ARG A 12 -2.04 16.94 5.10
N GLU A 13 -1.10 16.20 5.67
CA GLU A 13 0.00 15.56 4.93
C GLU A 13 -0.52 14.54 3.91
N VAL A 14 -1.52 13.71 4.27
CA VAL A 14 -2.16 12.77 3.33
C VAL A 14 -2.77 13.51 2.14
N ARG A 15 -3.44 14.65 2.38
CA ARG A 15 -3.99 15.47 1.30
C ARG A 15 -2.88 16.05 0.42
N ASP A 16 -1.79 16.49 1.02
CA ASP A 16 -0.66 17.06 0.30
C ASP A 16 0.01 15.99 -0.58
N THR A 17 0.24 14.77 -0.06
CA THR A 17 0.73 13.62 -0.83
C THR A 17 -0.19 13.26 -2.01
N LEU A 18 -1.51 13.17 -1.77
CA LEU A 18 -2.47 12.84 -2.82
C LEU A 18 -2.63 13.95 -3.88
N SER A 19 -2.24 15.18 -3.55
CA SER A 19 -2.26 16.32 -4.49
C SER A 19 -1.01 16.38 -5.36
N ASP A 20 0.09 15.73 -4.96
CA ASP A 20 1.28 15.62 -5.79
C ASP A 20 1.08 14.56 -6.88
N TRP A 21 0.90 15.04 -8.12
CA TRP A 21 0.69 14.18 -9.28
C TRP A 21 1.83 13.18 -9.52
N ARG A 22 3.07 13.49 -9.09
CA ARG A 22 4.24 12.63 -9.31
C ARG A 22 4.21 11.38 -8.44
N ILE A 23 3.61 11.48 -7.25
CA ILE A 23 3.43 10.37 -6.32
C ILE A 23 2.08 9.67 -6.62
N PHE A 24 1.04 10.47 -6.83
CA PHE A 24 -0.31 9.98 -7.04
C PHE A 24 -0.45 9.14 -8.32
N VAL A 25 0.16 9.56 -9.43
CA VAL A 25 0.03 8.86 -10.73
C VAL A 25 0.63 7.45 -10.68
N PRO A 26 1.88 7.22 -10.24
CA PRO A 26 2.43 5.88 -10.09
C PRO A 26 1.63 5.00 -9.13
N ILE A 27 1.18 5.56 -7.99
CA ILE A 27 0.39 4.82 -7.01
C ILE A 27 -0.90 4.32 -7.67
N ILE A 28 -1.70 5.21 -8.28
CA ILE A 28 -2.96 4.84 -8.94
C ILE A 28 -2.72 3.87 -10.09
N LEU A 29 -1.68 4.10 -10.90
CA LEU A 29 -1.33 3.20 -11.98
C LEU A 29 -1.08 1.79 -11.43
N LEU A 30 -0.28 1.65 -10.38
CA LEU A 30 -0.01 0.36 -9.74
C LEU A 30 -1.28 -0.21 -9.08
N THR A 31 -2.12 0.62 -8.45
CA THR A 31 -3.36 0.16 -7.79
C THR A 31 -4.31 -0.52 -8.76
N PHE A 32 -4.41 -0.06 -10.01
CA PHE A 32 -5.42 -0.56 -10.96
C PHE A 32 -4.83 -1.36 -12.11
N LEU A 33 -3.71 -0.92 -12.67
CA LEU A 33 -3.09 -1.59 -13.82
C LEU A 33 -2.46 -2.93 -13.42
N LEU A 34 -1.78 -2.98 -12.27
CA LEU A 34 -1.12 -4.20 -11.82
C LEU A 34 -2.11 -5.35 -11.56
N PRO A 35 -3.21 -5.17 -10.77
CA PRO A 35 -4.25 -6.20 -10.66
C PRO A 35 -4.80 -6.67 -11.99
N LEU A 36 -5.08 -5.73 -12.90
CA LEU A 36 -5.66 -6.03 -14.21
C LEU A 36 -4.73 -6.94 -15.01
N ILE A 37 -3.44 -6.60 -15.08
CA ILE A 37 -2.43 -7.42 -15.77
C ILE A 37 -2.34 -8.80 -15.09
N MET A 38 -2.31 -8.84 -13.76
CA MET A 38 -2.13 -10.07 -13.02
C MET A 38 -3.31 -11.04 -13.18
N VAL A 39 -4.56 -10.57 -13.17
CA VAL A 39 -5.72 -11.43 -13.42
C VAL A 39 -5.68 -12.01 -14.84
N ARG A 40 -5.31 -11.19 -15.84
CA ARG A 40 -5.15 -11.68 -17.22
C ARG A 40 -4.02 -12.70 -17.32
N ALA A 41 -2.91 -12.47 -16.63
CA ALA A 41 -1.80 -13.41 -16.56
C ALA A 41 -2.22 -14.73 -15.90
N SER A 42 -2.97 -14.69 -14.80
CA SER A 42 -3.52 -15.89 -14.14
C SER A 42 -4.38 -16.72 -15.09
N GLY A 43 -5.25 -16.08 -15.89
CA GLY A 43 -6.06 -16.78 -16.90
C GLY A 43 -5.23 -17.41 -18.03
N LEU A 44 -4.08 -16.82 -18.39
CA LEU A 44 -3.13 -17.48 -19.29
C LEU A 44 -2.52 -18.72 -18.65
N VAL A 45 -2.07 -18.64 -17.39
CA VAL A 45 -1.49 -19.79 -16.67
C VAL A 45 -2.48 -20.95 -16.63
N VAL A 46 -3.76 -20.69 -16.32
CA VAL A 46 -4.82 -21.72 -16.33
C VAL A 46 -4.96 -22.42 -17.69
N ARG A 47 -4.81 -21.68 -18.80
CA ARG A 47 -5.00 -22.24 -20.15
C ARG A 47 -3.79 -22.98 -20.70
N PHE A 48 -2.59 -22.61 -20.26
CA PHE A 48 -1.33 -23.11 -20.83
C PHE A 48 -0.63 -24.15 -19.95
N VAL A 49 -0.93 -24.22 -18.65
CA VAL A 49 -0.32 -25.16 -17.72
C VAL A 49 -1.22 -26.37 -17.53
N ALA A 50 -0.67 -27.57 -17.72
CA ALA A 50 -1.41 -28.83 -17.57
C ALA A 50 -1.66 -29.21 -16.09
N ASP A 51 -0.87 -28.68 -15.17
CA ASP A 51 -1.05 -28.87 -13.72
C ASP A 51 -2.10 -27.89 -13.20
N GLU A 52 -3.28 -28.41 -12.84
CA GLU A 52 -4.40 -27.64 -12.30
C GLU A 52 -4.10 -27.04 -10.90
N GLN A 53 -3.16 -27.62 -10.15
CA GLN A 53 -2.85 -27.18 -8.79
C GLN A 53 -1.90 -25.96 -8.76
N LEU A 54 -1.11 -25.80 -9.81
CA LEU A 54 -0.11 -24.73 -9.91
C LEU A 54 -0.76 -23.34 -9.96
N PRO A 55 -1.77 -23.04 -10.81
CA PRO A 55 -2.47 -21.75 -10.79
C PRO A 55 -3.07 -21.43 -9.41
N ILE A 56 -3.69 -22.41 -8.76
CA ILE A 56 -4.33 -22.26 -7.45
C ILE A 56 -3.31 -21.82 -6.39
N SER A 57 -2.13 -22.44 -6.40
CA SER A 57 -1.06 -22.15 -5.44
C SER A 57 -0.38 -20.80 -5.68
N LEU A 58 -0.39 -20.30 -6.92
CA LEU A 58 0.22 -19.01 -7.28
C LEU A 58 -0.66 -17.81 -6.92
N VAL A 59 -1.99 -17.96 -6.91
CA VAL A 59 -2.91 -16.84 -6.68
C VAL A 59 -2.66 -16.08 -5.36
N PRO A 60 -2.47 -16.74 -4.20
CA PRO A 60 -2.15 -16.02 -2.96
C PRO A 60 -0.82 -15.25 -3.06
N PHE A 61 0.18 -15.83 -3.73
CA PHE A 61 1.45 -15.16 -3.98
C PHE A 61 1.28 -13.94 -4.90
N THR A 62 0.49 -14.06 -5.97
CA THR A 62 0.15 -12.94 -6.86
C THR A 62 -0.62 -11.86 -6.10
N ALA A 63 -1.56 -12.22 -5.23
CA ALA A 63 -2.28 -11.26 -4.39
C ALA A 63 -1.35 -10.51 -3.43
N LEU A 64 -0.37 -11.21 -2.82
CA LEU A 64 0.68 -10.57 -2.01
C LEU A 64 1.50 -9.59 -2.85
N LEU A 65 1.94 -9.99 -4.05
CA LEU A 65 2.73 -9.13 -4.93
C LEU A 65 1.94 -7.87 -5.30
N VAL A 66 0.67 -8.03 -5.67
CA VAL A 66 -0.23 -6.92 -6.01
C VAL A 66 -0.40 -5.94 -4.85
N GLY A 67 -0.52 -6.42 -3.61
CA GLY A 67 -0.60 -5.57 -2.42
C GLY A 67 0.75 -4.97 -2.02
N PHE A 68 1.83 -5.72 -2.14
CA PHE A 68 3.17 -5.29 -1.72
C PHE A 68 3.72 -4.14 -2.56
N VAL A 69 3.50 -4.17 -3.88
CA VAL A 69 4.11 -3.20 -4.78
C VAL A 69 3.67 -1.77 -4.46
N PRO A 70 2.38 -1.43 -4.31
CA PRO A 70 1.98 -0.11 -3.81
C PRO A 70 2.47 0.16 -2.39
N ALA A 71 2.50 -0.84 -1.49
CA ALA A 71 2.94 -0.65 -0.11
C ALA A 71 4.40 -0.18 -0.02
N SER A 72 5.24 -0.64 -0.94
CA SER A 72 6.66 -0.25 -1.01
C SER A 72 6.88 1.25 -1.24
N PHE A 73 5.89 1.97 -1.78
CA PHE A 73 5.95 3.43 -1.95
C PHE A 73 5.84 4.21 -0.63
N SER A 74 5.51 3.55 0.48
CA SER A 74 5.57 4.16 1.83
C SER A 74 6.96 4.64 2.19
N LEU A 75 8.00 3.89 1.82
CA LEU A 75 9.38 4.29 2.05
C LEU A 75 9.74 5.55 1.25
N ILE A 76 9.37 5.58 -0.04
CA ILE A 76 9.64 6.73 -0.91
C ILE A 76 8.94 7.97 -0.38
N THR A 77 7.64 7.85 -0.04
CA THR A 77 6.83 8.96 0.48
C THR A 77 7.38 9.46 1.83
N ALA A 78 7.83 8.54 2.70
CA ALA A 78 8.47 8.90 3.96
C ALA A 78 9.78 9.66 3.73
N LEU A 79 10.64 9.17 2.83
CA LEU A 79 11.90 9.83 2.48
C LEU A 79 11.68 11.24 1.93
N GLU A 80 10.74 11.42 1.01
CA GLU A 80 10.42 12.74 0.46
C GLU A 80 9.90 13.71 1.54
N SER A 81 9.07 13.24 2.47
CA SER A 81 8.53 14.07 3.57
C SER A 81 9.57 14.43 4.63
N PHE A 82 10.52 13.55 4.94
CA PHE A 82 11.56 13.81 5.95
C PHE A 82 12.79 14.51 5.36
N VAL A 83 13.34 14.02 4.25
CA VAL A 83 14.53 14.58 3.61
C VAL A 83 14.20 15.89 2.90
N GLY A 84 13.05 15.97 2.22
CA GLY A 84 12.64 17.21 1.53
C GLY A 84 12.47 18.39 2.48
N GLU A 85 11.97 18.13 3.70
CA GLU A 85 11.81 19.16 4.73
C GLU A 85 13.16 19.53 5.38
N ARG A 86 14.12 18.59 5.43
CA ARG A 86 15.49 18.83 5.88
C ARG A 86 16.26 19.70 4.88
N GLU A 87 16.17 19.40 3.59
CA GLU A 87 16.85 20.14 2.52
C GLU A 87 16.35 21.59 2.39
N ARG A 88 15.10 21.84 2.78
CA ARG A 88 14.48 23.18 2.79
C ARG A 88 14.76 23.98 4.08
N ASN A 89 15.55 23.43 5.01
CA ASN A 89 15.84 24.00 6.34
C ASN A 89 14.58 24.32 7.18
N SER A 90 13.44 23.71 6.87
CA SER A 90 12.17 23.98 7.59
C SER A 90 11.95 23.05 8.78
N LEU A 91 12.77 21.99 8.94
CA LEU A 91 12.74 21.14 10.13
C LEU A 91 13.06 21.91 11.43
N GLU A 92 14.03 22.82 11.41
CA GLU A 92 14.37 23.65 12.58
C GLU A 92 13.22 24.61 12.94
N SER A 93 12.49 25.08 11.93
CA SER A 93 11.28 25.91 12.11
C SER A 93 10.05 25.12 12.54
N LEU A 94 10.02 23.80 12.32
CA LEU A 94 8.93 22.91 12.75
C LEU A 94 9.10 22.49 14.22
N LEU A 95 10.35 22.36 14.68
CA LEU A 95 10.70 22.11 16.10
C LEU A 95 10.48 23.33 17.01
N SER A 96 10.29 24.52 16.43
CA SER A 96 9.98 25.75 17.19
C SER A 96 8.49 26.04 17.34
N MET A 97 7.62 25.22 16.71
CA MET A 97 6.17 25.32 16.87
C MET A 97 5.73 24.76 18.25
N PRO A 98 4.60 25.20 18.82
CA PRO A 98 4.06 24.68 20.09
C PRO A 98 3.39 23.30 19.90
N ILE A 99 4.06 22.38 19.20
CA ILE A 99 3.69 20.98 18.99
C ILE A 99 4.89 20.13 19.40
N SER A 100 4.64 19.02 20.11
CA SER A 100 5.76 18.19 20.55
C SER A 100 6.39 17.42 19.39
N ASP A 101 7.72 17.24 19.41
CA ASP A 101 8.47 16.49 18.40
C ASP A 101 7.90 15.09 18.15
N ARG A 102 7.40 14.44 19.21
CA ARG A 102 6.75 13.13 19.13
C ARG A 102 5.43 13.17 18.36
N GLU A 103 4.61 14.19 18.58
CA GLU A 103 3.33 14.34 17.85
C GLU A 103 3.57 14.62 16.38
N LEU A 104 4.59 15.44 16.05
CA LEU A 104 4.99 15.71 14.68
C LEU A 104 5.52 14.45 13.99
N TYR A 105 6.40 13.71 14.67
CA TYR A 105 6.96 12.47 14.16
C TYR A 105 5.88 11.43 13.85
N ILE A 106 4.99 11.14 14.81
CA ILE A 106 3.89 10.19 14.63
C ILE A 106 2.95 10.65 13.52
N GLY A 107 2.67 11.96 13.43
CA GLY A 107 1.82 12.55 12.40
C GLY A 107 2.34 12.29 10.99
N LYS A 108 3.64 12.56 10.78
CA LYS A 108 4.33 12.37 9.48
C LYS A 108 4.50 10.91 9.11
N LEU A 109 4.91 10.07 10.07
CA LEU A 109 5.05 8.63 9.85
C LEU A 109 3.70 8.01 9.47
N SER A 110 2.62 8.41 10.15
CA SER A 110 1.28 7.91 9.86
C SER A 110 0.82 8.34 8.46
N SER A 111 1.07 9.58 8.04
CA SER A 111 0.66 10.04 6.71
C SER A 111 1.42 9.34 5.58
N SER A 112 2.72 9.09 5.74
CA SER A 112 3.52 8.37 4.75
C SER A 112 3.15 6.89 4.63
N LEU A 113 2.61 6.29 5.70
CA LEU A 113 2.15 4.90 5.70
C LEU A 113 0.71 4.74 5.18
N ILE A 114 -0.20 5.64 5.57
CA ILE A 114 -1.64 5.50 5.25
C ILE A 114 -1.89 5.50 3.75
N THR A 115 -1.29 6.43 3.00
CA THR A 115 -1.57 6.58 1.57
C THR A 115 -1.19 5.30 0.78
N PRO A 116 0.03 4.76 0.91
CA PRO A 116 0.43 3.59 0.15
C PRO A 116 -0.21 2.29 0.68
N LEU A 117 -0.46 2.19 1.98
CA LEU A 117 -1.17 1.04 2.56
C LEU A 117 -2.62 0.95 2.08
N LEU A 118 -3.35 2.07 2.05
CA LEU A 118 -4.71 2.10 1.50
C LEU A 118 -4.71 1.71 0.02
N SER A 119 -3.78 2.24 -0.76
CA SER A 119 -3.60 1.85 -2.16
C SER A 119 -3.37 0.34 -2.32
N SER A 120 -2.57 -0.25 -1.44
CA SER A 120 -2.28 -1.69 -1.42
C SER A 120 -3.53 -2.53 -1.18
N TYR A 121 -4.32 -2.16 -0.17
CA TYR A 121 -5.57 -2.83 0.13
C TYR A 121 -6.59 -2.68 -0.99
N ILE A 122 -6.66 -1.50 -1.62
CA ILE A 122 -7.51 -1.30 -2.80
C ILE A 122 -7.04 -2.19 -3.95
N ALA A 123 -5.74 -2.26 -4.23
CA ALA A 123 -5.18 -3.10 -5.29
C ALA A 123 -5.52 -4.58 -5.08
N MET A 124 -5.40 -5.07 -3.84
CA MET A 124 -5.81 -6.43 -3.47
C MET A 124 -7.30 -6.65 -3.66
N LEU A 125 -8.16 -5.72 -3.21
CA LEU A 125 -9.60 -5.84 -3.41
C LEU A 125 -9.96 -5.86 -4.90
N VAL A 126 -9.33 -5.03 -5.71
CA VAL A 126 -9.52 -5.00 -7.17
C VAL A 126 -9.08 -6.34 -7.77
N PHE A 127 -7.91 -6.86 -7.40
CA PHE A 127 -7.42 -8.15 -7.88
C PHE A 127 -8.38 -9.29 -7.54
N THR A 128 -8.74 -9.41 -6.26
CA THR A 128 -9.63 -10.45 -5.75
C THR A 128 -11.02 -10.36 -6.40
N SER A 129 -11.56 -9.14 -6.57
CA SER A 129 -12.86 -8.93 -7.23
C SER A 129 -12.80 -9.25 -8.73
N MET A 130 -11.73 -8.83 -9.41
CA MET A 130 -11.54 -9.15 -10.83
C MET A 130 -11.33 -10.65 -11.04
N LEU A 131 -10.58 -11.31 -10.17
CA LEU A 131 -10.37 -12.76 -10.24
C LEU A 131 -11.70 -13.50 -10.07
N TYR A 132 -12.54 -13.09 -9.12
CA TYR A 132 -13.89 -13.63 -8.96
C TYR A 132 -14.76 -13.45 -10.21
N LEU A 133 -14.66 -12.30 -10.90
CA LEU A 133 -15.47 -12.00 -12.08
C LEU A 133 -14.99 -12.71 -13.36
N PHE A 134 -13.68 -12.85 -13.55
CA PHE A 134 -13.09 -13.37 -14.79
C PHE A 134 -12.68 -14.85 -14.70
N GLU A 135 -12.25 -15.32 -13.54
CA GLU A 135 -11.76 -16.70 -13.31
C GLU A 135 -12.36 -17.25 -12.00
N PRO A 136 -13.71 -17.45 -11.94
CA PRO A 136 -14.42 -17.77 -10.70
C PRO A 136 -13.99 -19.10 -10.08
N GLU A 137 -13.71 -20.12 -10.88
CA GLU A 137 -13.25 -21.43 -10.38
C GLU A 137 -11.88 -21.31 -9.72
N LEU A 138 -10.96 -20.55 -10.32
CA LEU A 138 -9.65 -20.28 -9.74
C LEU A 138 -9.77 -19.51 -8.42
N TYR A 139 -10.65 -18.50 -8.38
CA TYR A 139 -10.92 -17.74 -7.15
C TYR A 139 -11.41 -18.63 -6.01
N LEU A 140 -12.42 -19.47 -6.25
CA LEU A 140 -13.05 -20.29 -5.22
C LEU A 140 -12.09 -21.32 -4.62
N ASN A 141 -11.15 -21.84 -5.41
CA ASN A 141 -10.16 -22.80 -4.93
C ASN A 141 -8.96 -22.13 -4.25
N ALA A 142 -8.58 -20.94 -4.70
CA ALA A 142 -7.39 -20.25 -4.22
C ALA A 142 -7.65 -19.33 -3.01
N ILE A 143 -8.82 -18.69 -2.94
CA ILE A 143 -9.11 -17.64 -1.96
C ILE A 143 -10.22 -18.08 -1.00
N ASP A 144 -9.82 -18.37 0.23
CA ASP A 144 -10.72 -18.53 1.38
C ASP A 144 -10.74 -17.27 2.25
N VAL A 145 -11.77 -17.11 3.10
CA VAL A 145 -11.87 -15.97 4.04
C VAL A 145 -10.64 -15.88 4.95
N SER A 146 -10.13 -17.01 5.42
CA SER A 146 -8.92 -17.07 6.26
C SER A 146 -7.67 -16.63 5.48
N ARG A 147 -7.51 -17.09 4.23
CA ARG A 147 -6.40 -16.68 3.36
C ARG A 147 -6.48 -15.20 3.06
N LEU A 148 -7.66 -14.68 2.74
CA LEU A 148 -7.88 -13.26 2.50
C LEU A 148 -7.47 -12.45 3.74
N ALA A 149 -7.93 -12.83 4.94
CA ALA A 149 -7.50 -12.17 6.18
C ALA A 149 -5.97 -12.22 6.38
N LEU A 150 -5.33 -13.37 6.14
CA LEU A 150 -3.87 -13.51 6.23
C LEU A 150 -3.13 -12.62 5.24
N LEU A 151 -3.62 -12.50 4.00
CA LEU A 151 -3.03 -11.62 2.97
C LEU A 151 -3.08 -10.16 3.41
N PHE A 152 -4.23 -9.69 3.90
CA PHE A 152 -4.37 -8.31 4.40
C PHE A 152 -3.47 -8.04 5.60
N LEU A 153 -3.42 -8.98 6.55
CA LEU A 153 -2.52 -8.86 7.71
C LEU A 153 -1.04 -8.86 7.32
N SER A 154 -0.67 -9.67 6.33
CA SER A 154 0.72 -9.76 5.85
C SER A 154 1.16 -8.47 5.17
N VAL A 155 0.31 -7.86 4.32
CA VAL A 155 0.61 -6.57 3.70
C VAL A 155 0.65 -5.45 4.74
N GLY A 156 -0.26 -5.46 5.71
CA GLY A 156 -0.23 -4.52 6.84
C GLY A 156 1.05 -4.66 7.66
N ALA A 157 1.47 -5.88 7.99
CA ALA A 157 2.70 -6.14 8.71
C ALA A 157 3.92 -5.66 7.90
N MET A 158 3.98 -5.95 6.60
CA MET A 158 5.04 -5.48 5.72
C MET A 158 5.14 -3.95 5.71
N ALA A 159 4.02 -3.24 5.56
CA ALA A 159 4.02 -1.78 5.57
C ALA A 159 4.55 -1.20 6.89
N VAL A 160 4.24 -1.83 8.04
CA VAL A 160 4.80 -1.43 9.33
C VAL A 160 6.31 -1.70 9.40
N THR A 161 6.77 -2.86 8.92
CA THR A 161 8.20 -3.19 8.91
C THR A 161 9.03 -2.36 7.92
N MET A 162 8.41 -1.86 6.85
CA MET A 162 9.06 -1.01 5.85
C MET A 162 9.07 0.46 6.26
N SER A 163 8.45 0.80 7.40
CA SER A 163 8.62 2.12 7.98
C SER A 163 10.11 2.35 8.29
N PRO A 164 10.68 3.50 7.93
CA PRO A 164 12.12 3.72 8.06
C PRO A 164 12.55 3.49 9.51
N GLU A 165 13.37 2.47 9.73
CA GLU A 165 14.17 2.37 10.95
C GLU A 165 15.04 3.63 11.01
N GLN A 166 14.90 4.37 12.11
CA GLN A 166 15.82 5.45 12.42
C GLN A 166 17.23 4.90 12.64
#